data_AF-A0A5P9GYU4-F1
#
_entry.id   AF-A0A5P9GYU4-F1
#
_cell.length_a   1.000
_cell.length_b   1.000
_cell.length_c   1.000
_cell.angle_alpha   90.00
_cell.angle_beta   90.00
_cell.angle_gamma   90.00
#
_symmetry.space_group_name_H-M   'P 1'
#
loop_
_entity.id
_entity.type
_entity.pdbx_description
1 polymer ?
#
loop_
_entity_poly.entity_id
_entity_poly.type
_entity_poly.pdbx_seq_one_letter_code
_entity_poly.pdbx_strand_id
1 'polypeptide(L)'
;MTDRMTADAYNLKKLVREAEALADESMIAFARLRQAMLAARQNPGVEVHTGQRALMRLNQAESQAMAMSTSLLRVHDELSKVAREKMAGDQNIPTETEGAFFEDETAAKIEEIA
;
A
#
# COMPACT_ATOMS: atom_id res chain seq x y z
N MET A 1 11.34 -32.36 -4.33
CA MET A 1 10.52 -31.26 -3.79
C MET A 1 9.14 -31.84 -3.49
N THR A 2 8.53 -31.55 -2.35
CA THR A 2 7.19 -32.07 -2.03
C THR A 2 6.12 -31.10 -2.51
N ASP A 3 4.95 -31.58 -2.92
CA ASP A 3 3.82 -30.74 -3.36
C ASP A 3 3.45 -29.65 -2.34
N ARG A 4 3.63 -29.97 -1.05
CA ARG A 4 3.44 -29.03 0.05
C ARG A 4 4.40 -27.84 0.01
N MET A 5 5.69 -28.05 -0.27
CA MET A 5 6.67 -26.96 -0.35
C MET A 5 6.34 -25.98 -1.49
N THR A 6 5.87 -26.50 -2.62
CA THR A 6 5.47 -25.66 -3.76
C THR A 6 4.19 -24.88 -3.44
N ALA A 7 3.20 -25.52 -2.81
CA ALA A 7 1.99 -24.85 -2.36
C ALA A 7 2.27 -23.72 -1.34
N ASP A 8 3.13 -23.99 -0.36
CA ASP A 8 3.53 -23.01 0.65
C ASP A 8 4.18 -21.77 -0.01
N ALA A 9 5.02 -21.98 -1.02
CA ALA A 9 5.68 -20.88 -1.69
C ALA A 9 4.76 -20.03 -2.58
N TYR A 10 3.80 -20.65 -3.27
CA TYR A 10 2.75 -19.89 -3.97
C TYR A 10 1.91 -19.05 -3.00
N ASN A 11 1.58 -19.62 -1.84
CA ASN A 11 0.85 -18.90 -0.79
C ASN A 11 1.65 -17.70 -0.26
N LEU A 12 2.95 -17.89 0.02
CA LEU A 12 3.83 -16.79 0.45
C LEU A 12 3.91 -15.67 -0.61
N LYS A 13 4.05 -16.01 -1.89
CA LYS A 13 4.07 -15.03 -2.99
C LYS A 13 2.78 -14.21 -3.04
N LYS A 14 1.63 -14.86 -2.88
CA LYS A 14 0.32 -14.19 -2.80
C LYS A 14 0.24 -13.25 -1.61
N LEU A 15 0.54 -13.74 -0.40
CA LEU A 15 0.44 -12.97 0.84
C LEU A 15 1.34 -11.72 0.85
N VAL A 16 2.53 -11.80 0.25
CA VAL A 16 3.43 -10.64 0.13
C VAL A 16 2.80 -9.55 -0.75
N ARG A 17 2.18 -9.92 -1.88
CA ARG A 17 1.50 -8.97 -2.76
C ARG A 17 0.29 -8.31 -2.08
N GLU A 18 -0.48 -9.10 -1.33
CA GLU A 18 -1.60 -8.57 -0.54
C GLU A 18 -1.11 -7.59 0.54
N ALA A 19 0.01 -7.89 1.21
CA ALA A 19 0.60 -7.00 2.19
C ALA A 19 1.12 -5.68 1.57
N GLU A 20 1.70 -5.73 0.36
CA GLU A 20 2.11 -4.55 -0.40
C GLU A 20 0.90 -3.67 -0.75
N ALA A 21 -0.18 -4.25 -1.29
CA ALA A 21 -1.40 -3.52 -1.62
C ALA A 21 -2.03 -2.86 -0.38
N LEU A 22 -2.07 -3.58 0.75
CA LEU A 22 -2.58 -3.03 2.01
C LEU A 22 -1.73 -1.87 2.55
N ALA A 23 -0.41 -1.90 2.31
CA ALA A 23 0.46 -0.79 2.68
C ALA A 23 0.13 0.49 1.89
N ASP A 24 -0.17 0.36 0.60
CA ASP A 24 -0.59 1.49 -0.24
C ASP A 24 -1.98 2.02 0.15
N GLU A 25 -2.94 1.13 0.44
CA GLU A 25 -4.26 1.52 0.99
C GLU A 25 -4.13 2.30 2.30
N SER A 26 -3.21 1.87 3.17
CA SER A 26 -2.90 2.56 4.42
C SER A 26 -2.36 3.97 4.16
N MET A 27 -1.50 4.15 3.14
CA MET A 27 -0.99 5.47 2.76
C MET A 27 -2.10 6.40 2.26
N ILE A 28 -3.03 5.86 1.46
CA ILE A 28 -4.22 6.61 0.99
C ILE A 28 -5.07 7.05 2.19
N ALA A 29 -5.30 6.17 3.16
CA ALA A 29 -6.06 6.49 4.36
C ALA A 29 -5.42 7.63 5.18
N PHE A 30 -4.09 7.60 5.36
CA PHE A 30 -3.35 8.67 6.02
C PHE A 30 -3.43 10.00 5.25
N ALA A 31 -3.28 9.98 3.93
CA ALA A 31 -3.40 11.17 3.09
C ALA A 31 -4.78 11.83 3.21
N ARG A 32 -5.85 11.02 3.17
CA ARG A 32 -7.23 11.48 3.38
C ARG A 32 -7.42 12.10 4.76
N LEU A 33 -6.87 11.47 5.81
CA LEU A 33 -6.92 12.01 7.17
C LEU A 33 -6.20 13.36 7.28
N ARG A 34 -5.00 13.48 6.72
CA ARG A 34 -4.27 14.77 6.70
C ARG A 34 -5.07 15.84 6.00
N GLN A 35 -5.64 15.54 4.83
CA GLN A 35 -6.45 16.48 4.07
C GLN A 35 -7.62 16.99 4.90
N ALA A 36 -8.35 16.09 5.58
CA ALA A 36 -9.45 16.46 6.46
C ALA A 36 -8.99 17.36 7.63
N MET A 37 -7.84 17.04 8.25
CA MET A 37 -7.27 17.87 9.33
C MET A 37 -6.88 19.27 8.86
N LEU A 38 -6.29 19.39 7.66
CA LEU A 38 -5.92 20.68 7.08
C LEU A 38 -7.15 21.50 6.69
N ALA A 39 -8.17 20.87 6.10
CA ALA A 39 -9.44 21.51 5.78
C ALA A 39 -10.14 22.03 7.03
N ALA A 40 -10.17 21.25 8.11
CA ALA A 40 -10.74 21.68 9.39
C ALA A 40 -10.03 22.92 9.98
N ARG A 41 -8.72 23.07 9.75
CA ARG A 41 -7.94 24.27 10.17
C ARG A 41 -8.23 25.52 9.35
N GLN A 42 -8.87 25.40 8.19
CA GLN A 42 -9.31 26.56 7.42
C GLN A 42 -10.57 27.22 8.01
N ASN A 43 -11.19 26.61 9.04
CA ASN A 43 -12.34 27.20 9.71
C ASN A 43 -11.93 28.49 10.45
N PRO A 44 -12.53 29.66 10.16
CA PRO A 44 -12.21 30.92 10.82
C PRO A 44 -12.42 30.93 12.34
N GLY A 45 -13.27 30.03 12.85
CA GLY A 45 -13.51 29.86 14.29
C GLY A 45 -12.45 29.00 15.01
N VAL A 46 -11.43 28.53 14.30
CA VAL A 46 -10.37 27.68 14.84
C VAL A 46 -9.05 28.44 14.83
N GLU A 47 -8.38 28.51 15.98
CA GLU A 47 -7.06 29.13 16.07
C GLU A 47 -6.04 28.41 15.18
N VAL A 48 -5.16 29.17 14.53
CA VAL A 48 -4.21 28.67 13.52
C VAL A 48 -3.36 27.50 14.03
N HIS A 49 -2.97 27.50 15.31
CA HIS A 49 -2.13 26.45 15.88
C HIS A 49 -2.91 25.19 16.34
N THR A 50 -4.24 25.24 16.35
CA THR A 50 -5.07 24.11 16.78
C THR A 50 -4.83 22.90 15.90
N GLY A 51 -4.59 21.75 16.53
CA GLY A 51 -4.29 20.50 15.83
C GLY A 51 -2.85 20.36 15.34
N GLN A 52 -1.97 21.36 15.51
CA GLN A 52 -0.57 21.28 15.04
C GLN A 52 0.18 20.07 15.60
N ARG A 53 0.03 19.80 16.91
CA ARG A 53 0.65 18.63 17.56
C ARG A 53 0.13 17.31 17.00
N ALA A 54 -1.16 17.26 16.63
CA ALA A 54 -1.75 16.08 16.01
C ALA A 54 -1.21 15.89 14.59
N LEU A 55 -1.07 16.96 13.80
CA LEU A 55 -0.44 16.91 12.47
C LEU A 55 1.01 16.43 12.53
N MET A 56 1.78 16.88 13.52
CA MET A 56 3.16 16.40 13.72
C MET A 56 3.21 14.89 14.04
N ARG A 57 2.30 14.41 14.89
CA ARG A 57 2.20 12.97 15.21
C ARG A 57 1.74 12.15 14.01
N LEU A 58 0.80 12.67 13.22
CA LEU A 58 0.36 12.03 11.98
C LEU A 58 1.53 11.93 10.98
N ASN A 59 2.32 12.99 10.82
CA ASN A 59 3.50 12.98 9.97
C ASN A 59 4.53 11.92 10.42
N GLN A 60 4.76 11.80 11.73
CA GLN A 60 5.64 10.77 12.29
C GLN A 60 5.10 9.36 12.01
N ALA A 61 3.80 9.13 12.19
CA ALA A 61 3.16 7.84 11.91
C ALA A 61 3.28 7.45 10.43
N GLU A 62 3.10 8.40 9.51
CA GLU A 62 3.26 8.15 8.08
C GLU A 62 4.70 7.88 7.68
N SER A 63 5.66 8.60 8.25
CA SER A 63 7.09 8.32 8.02
C SER A 63 7.44 6.89 8.42
N GLN A 64 6.92 6.41 9.56
CA GLN A 64 7.10 5.03 10.01
C GLN A 64 6.43 4.03 9.07
N ALA A 65 5.21 4.32 8.63
CA ALA A 65 4.46 3.43 7.74
C ALA A 65 5.10 3.35 6.34
N MET A 66 5.68 4.43 5.84
CA MET A 66 6.46 4.45 4.59
C MET A 66 7.76 3.65 4.71
N ALA A 67 8.46 3.77 5.84
CA ALA A 67 9.65 2.96 6.13
C ALA A 67 9.30 1.46 6.22
N MET A 68 8.13 1.13 6.78
CA MET A 68 7.59 -0.22 6.83
C MET A 68 7.30 -0.75 5.42
N SER A 69 6.62 0.02 4.56
CA SER A 69 6.37 -0.35 3.16
C SER A 69 7.67 -0.64 2.40
N THR A 70 8.70 0.20 2.59
CA THR A 70 10.02 -0.06 1.98
C THR A 70 10.67 -1.34 2.52
N SER A 71 10.43 -1.68 3.77
CA SER A 71 10.93 -2.93 4.38
C SER A 71 10.18 -4.15 3.83
N LEU A 72 8.89 -4.04 3.53
CA LEU A 72 8.12 -5.10 2.85
C LEU A 72 8.67 -5.42 1.47
N LEU A 73 9.05 -4.40 0.67
CA LEU A 73 9.68 -4.62 -0.64
C LEU A 73 10.99 -5.43 -0.52
N ARG A 74 11.78 -5.19 0.53
CA ARG A 74 13.00 -5.98 0.78
C ARG A 74 12.68 -7.43 1.18
N VAL A 75 11.62 -7.64 1.96
CA VAL A 75 11.15 -8.99 2.30
C VAL A 75 10.72 -9.73 1.04
N HIS A 76 10.00 -9.07 0.14
CA HIS A 76 9.62 -9.63 -1.15
C HIS A 76 10.83 -10.01 -2.00
N ASP A 77 11.83 -9.14 -2.11
CA ASP A 77 13.08 -9.45 -2.82
C ASP A 77 13.78 -10.67 -2.24
N GLU A 78 13.85 -10.77 -0.91
CA GLU A 78 14.54 -11.87 -0.24
C GLU A 78 13.80 -13.20 -0.40
N LEU A 79 12.47 -13.17 -0.28
CA LEU A 79 11.63 -14.34 -0.57
C LEU A 79 11.74 -14.77 -2.03
N SER A 80 11.85 -13.82 -2.97
CA SER A 80 12.05 -14.11 -4.39
C SER A 80 13.40 -14.78 -4.65
N LYS A 81 14.47 -14.37 -3.96
CA LYS A 81 15.79 -15.04 -4.04
C LYS A 81 15.71 -16.46 -3.50
N VAL A 82 15.13 -16.64 -2.32
CA VAL A 82 14.97 -17.97 -1.70
C VAL A 82 14.15 -18.90 -2.62
N ALA A 83 13.07 -18.40 -3.22
CA ALA A 83 12.27 -19.14 -4.19
C ALA A 83 13.13 -19.63 -5.38
N ARG A 84 13.94 -18.76 -5.98
CA ARG A 84 14.85 -19.13 -7.08
C ARG A 84 15.85 -20.21 -6.67
N GLU A 85 16.48 -20.07 -5.51
CA GLU A 85 17.52 -20.98 -5.03
C GLU A 85 16.97 -22.35 -4.62
N LYS A 86 15.78 -22.40 -4.01
CA LYS A 86 15.24 -23.61 -3.38
C LYS A 86 14.22 -24.35 -4.23
N MET A 87 13.61 -23.69 -5.22
CA MET A 87 12.53 -24.26 -6.01
C MET A 87 12.87 -24.55 -7.47
N ALA A 88 14.14 -24.35 -7.87
CA ALA A 88 14.66 -24.70 -9.20
C ALA A 88 13.68 -24.33 -10.34
N GLY A 89 13.28 -23.06 -10.39
CA GLY A 89 12.35 -22.56 -11.40
C GLY A 89 11.44 -21.47 -10.88
N ASP A 90 11.99 -20.27 -10.66
CA ASP A 90 11.15 -19.09 -10.82
C ASP A 90 10.89 -18.97 -12.32
N GLN A 91 9.78 -19.56 -12.78
CA GLN A 91 9.33 -19.50 -14.17
C GLN A 91 8.91 -18.07 -14.57
N ASN A 92 9.19 -17.07 -13.71
CA ASN A 92 8.84 -15.66 -13.90
C ASN A 92 7.35 -15.49 -14.28
N ILE A 93 6.49 -16.39 -13.78
CA ILE A 93 5.07 -16.38 -14.07
C ILE A 93 4.49 -15.22 -13.24
N PRO A 94 3.93 -14.19 -13.90
CA PRO A 94 3.24 -13.12 -13.19
C PRO A 94 2.17 -13.72 -12.29
N THR A 95 2.09 -13.26 -11.05
CA THR A 95 0.97 -13.64 -10.18
C THR A 95 -0.24 -12.89 -10.67
N GLU A 96 -1.21 -13.61 -11.20
CA GLU A 96 -2.50 -13.04 -11.56
C GLU A 96 -3.16 -12.53 -10.28
N THR A 97 -3.12 -11.22 -10.09
CA THR A 97 -3.98 -10.55 -9.11
C THR A 97 -5.35 -10.46 -9.76
N GLU A 98 -6.33 -11.26 -9.30
CA GLU A 98 -7.73 -10.96 -9.60
C GLU A 98 -7.98 -9.51 -9.21
N GLY A 99 -8.46 -8.73 -10.17
CA GLY A 99 -8.36 -7.27 -10.20
C GLY A 99 -8.59 -6.60 -8.85
N ALA A 100 -7.61 -5.82 -8.42
CA ALA A 100 -7.90 -4.67 -7.59
C ALA A 100 -8.85 -3.79 -8.43
N PHE A 101 -10.15 -3.90 -8.15
CA PHE A 101 -11.20 -3.07 -8.71
C PHE A 101 -10.92 -1.61 -8.29
N PHE A 102 -10.14 -0.93 -9.11
CA PHE A 102 -10.27 0.50 -9.29
C PHE A 102 -10.94 0.67 -10.64
N GLU A 103 -12.26 0.55 -10.66
CA GLU A 103 -13.03 1.19 -11.74
C GLU A 103 -12.72 2.69 -11.63
N ASP A 104 -11.97 3.18 -12.61
CA ASP A 104 -11.78 4.61 -12.84
C ASP A 104 -13.11 5.21 -13.33
N GLU A 105 -14.08 5.33 -12.42
CA GLU A 105 -15.33 6.07 -12.68
C GLU A 105 -15.09 7.59 -12.79
N THR A 106 -13.85 8.07 -12.61
CA THR A 106 -13.55 9.50 -12.69
C THR A 106 -13.27 10.02 -14.10
N ALA A 107 -12.94 9.16 -15.06
CA ALA A 107 -12.71 9.59 -16.44
C ALA A 107 -14.01 9.92 -17.22
N ALA A 108 -15.16 9.35 -16.84
CA ALA A 108 -16.40 9.46 -17.62
C ALA A 108 -17.23 10.74 -17.35
N LYS A 109 -16.87 11.58 -16.38
CA LYS A 109 -17.66 12.78 -16.02
C LYS A 109 -17.10 14.11 -16.54
N ILE A 110 -15.97 14.10 -17.24
CA ILE A 110 -15.33 15.34 -17.73
C ILE A 110 -15.77 15.70 -19.16
N GLU A 111 -16.28 14.77 -19.96
CA GLU A 111 -16.75 15.05 -21.32
C GLU A 111 -18.21 15.57 -21.41
N GLU A 112 -18.96 15.60 -20.31
CA GLU A 112 -20.35 16.10 -20.30
C GLU A 112 -20.47 17.59 -19.94
N ILE A 113 -19.35 18.32 -19.78
CA ILE A 113 -19.32 19.76 -19.46
C ILE A 113 -18.40 20.54 -20.44
N ALA A 114 -18.22 20.05 -21.67
CA ALA A 114 -17.55 20.81 -22.74
C ALA A 114 -18.52 21.19 -23.87
#